data_AF-A0A942F130-F1
#
_entry.id   AF-A0A942F130-F1
#
_cell.length_a   1.000
_cell.length_b   1.000
_cell.length_c   1.000
_cell.angle_alpha   90.00
_cell.angle_beta   90.00
_cell.angle_gamma   90.00
#
_symmetry.space_group_name_H-M   'P 1'
#
loop_
_entity.id
_entity.type
_entity.pdbx_description
1 polymer ?
#
loop_
_entity_poly.entity_id
_entity_poly.type
_entity_poly.pdbx_seq_one_letter_code
_entity_poly.pdbx_strand_id
1 'polypeptide(L)'
;MSDKPGAPDNLNSGSEDVGGQRAGLWTRLRGYLRTPSGKRLLLWVLTAFAVVFVLAVALEVAREPFVCQYCHMVRGEWEAWRAGPHKEVGCESCHIGPGVLGYLFFLTDASVGLYETITGDYPDPITSNVPRRECLACHEETNKKTLTVGGIKVSHKEMFSAGLRCTNCHAATGHPAKSNVFFQQATPQMESCAQRDCHNGKDAPNGCGTCHTQNPQARAGLDKPVAGSHDIEVDFGTIENVAACGTCHKRRFCADCHGLELPHPAAFIATHFNFIDRLGPALCAKCHDNDPATPRGCFEGECHPREPSR
;
A
#
# COMPACT_ATOMS: atom_id res chain seq x y z
N MET A 1 87.82 -25.65 83.38
CA MET A 1 86.52 -26.27 83.69
C MET A 1 85.60 -26.00 82.52
N SER A 2 85.20 -27.07 81.83
CA SER A 2 83.95 -27.28 81.08
C SER A 2 83.49 -26.26 80.04
N ASP A 3 82.88 -26.60 78.91
CA ASP A 3 82.65 -27.82 78.13
C ASP A 3 81.88 -27.28 76.91
N LYS A 4 82.14 -27.78 75.69
CA LYS A 4 81.06 -28.20 74.78
C LYS A 4 81.60 -28.95 73.54
N PRO A 5 80.93 -30.04 73.13
CA PRO A 5 81.29 -30.89 71.99
C PRO A 5 80.55 -30.43 70.73
N GLY A 6 80.76 -30.91 69.50
CA GLY A 6 81.49 -32.03 68.92
C GLY A 6 80.97 -32.17 67.49
N ALA A 7 81.82 -32.55 66.53
CA ALA A 7 81.41 -32.79 65.14
C ALA A 7 80.93 -34.25 64.96
N PRO A 8 80.05 -34.53 63.99
CA PRO A 8 80.41 -35.52 62.97
C PRO A 8 79.83 -35.29 61.56
N ASP A 9 80.20 -36.20 60.66
CA ASP A 9 80.19 -36.21 59.19
C ASP A 9 78.84 -36.33 58.44
N ASN A 10 78.88 -35.87 57.16
CA ASN A 10 78.22 -36.31 55.91
C ASN A 10 76.74 -36.78 55.89
N LEU A 11 75.94 -36.23 54.94
CA LEU A 11 75.13 -36.96 53.93
C LEU A 11 74.27 -36.00 53.04
N ASN A 12 74.01 -36.45 51.83
CA ASN A 12 73.38 -35.81 50.67
C ASN A 12 71.82 -35.83 50.71
N SER A 13 71.13 -34.72 50.34
CA SER A 13 69.72 -34.61 49.81
C SER A 13 69.39 -33.10 49.68
N GLY A 14 68.72 -32.50 48.69
CA GLY A 14 67.74 -32.91 47.69
C GLY A 14 66.48 -32.03 47.85
N SER A 15 66.16 -31.15 46.89
CA SER A 15 64.80 -30.62 46.54
C SER A 15 64.94 -29.41 45.60
N GLU A 16 64.89 -29.57 44.28
CA GLU A 16 63.69 -29.60 43.42
C GLU A 16 63.16 -28.22 43.00
N ASP A 17 63.25 -27.97 41.69
CA ASP A 17 62.59 -26.94 40.91
C ASP A 17 61.06 -26.98 41.04
N VAL A 18 60.42 -25.82 41.24
CA VAL A 18 59.00 -25.63 40.85
C VAL A 18 58.79 -24.23 40.22
N GLY A 19 59.33 -24.07 39.01
CA GLY A 19 59.05 -22.95 38.11
C GLY A 19 57.95 -23.27 37.11
N GLY A 20 56.70 -23.41 37.56
CA GLY A 20 55.55 -23.69 36.69
C GLY A 20 55.14 -22.48 35.83
N GLN A 21 55.67 -22.36 34.61
CA GLN A 21 55.23 -21.38 33.63
C GLN A 21 53.81 -21.68 33.13
N ARG A 22 52.82 -20.86 33.54
CA ARG A 22 51.48 -20.86 32.94
C ARG A 22 51.57 -20.29 31.53
N ALA A 23 51.67 -21.16 30.52
CA ALA A 23 51.58 -20.73 29.12
C ALA A 23 50.26 -19.98 28.89
N GLY A 24 50.36 -18.74 28.39
CA GLY A 24 49.21 -17.87 28.12
C GLY A 24 48.20 -18.49 27.15
N LEU A 25 46.93 -18.08 27.26
CA LEU A 25 45.82 -18.57 26.44
C LEU A 25 46.14 -18.59 24.93
N TRP A 26 46.84 -17.56 24.45
CA TRP A 26 47.31 -17.43 23.07
C TRP A 26 48.32 -18.52 22.65
N THR A 27 49.25 -18.89 23.54
CA THR A 27 50.24 -19.93 23.30
C THR A 27 49.59 -21.31 23.24
N ARG A 28 48.58 -21.55 24.10
CA ARG A 28 47.77 -22.77 24.10
C ARG A 28 46.90 -22.90 22.85
N LEU A 29 46.25 -21.81 22.44
CA LEU A 29 45.42 -21.78 21.23
C LEU A 29 46.26 -22.00 19.96
N ARG A 30 47.43 -21.35 19.86
CA ARG A 30 48.36 -21.52 18.74
C ARG A 30 48.95 -22.94 18.68
N GLY A 31 49.20 -23.55 19.84
CA GLY A 31 49.59 -24.95 19.95
C GLY A 31 48.49 -25.89 19.47
N TYR A 32 47.25 -25.68 19.92
CA TYR A 32 46.09 -26.48 19.52
C TYR A 32 45.82 -26.40 18.02
N LEU A 33 45.81 -25.20 17.43
CA LEU A 33 45.60 -24.98 15.99
C LEU A 33 46.65 -25.63 15.09
N ARG A 34 47.81 -26.02 15.61
CA ARG A 34 48.83 -26.78 14.87
C ARG A 34 48.55 -28.29 14.81
N THR A 35 47.74 -28.82 15.72
CA THR A 35 47.35 -30.24 15.74
C THR A 35 46.40 -30.58 14.58
N PRO A 36 46.32 -31.84 14.12
CA PRO A 36 45.34 -32.25 13.11
C PRO A 36 43.89 -31.92 13.52
N SER A 37 43.56 -32.08 14.80
CA SER A 37 42.23 -31.77 15.36
C SER A 37 41.95 -30.27 15.37
N GLY A 38 42.94 -29.44 15.71
CA GLY A 38 42.82 -27.98 15.67
C GLY A 38 42.72 -27.43 14.24
N LYS A 39 43.46 -28.01 13.28
CA LYS A 39 43.32 -27.69 11.85
C LYS A 39 41.95 -28.06 11.31
N ARG A 40 41.41 -29.23 11.68
CA ARG A 40 40.03 -29.65 11.32
C ARG A 40 38.99 -28.70 11.91
N LEU A 41 39.11 -28.34 13.19
CA LEU A 41 38.19 -27.38 13.82
C LEU A 41 38.25 -26.01 13.12
N LEU A 42 39.45 -25.51 12.81
CA LEU A 42 39.61 -24.25 12.07
C LEU A 42 38.97 -24.32 10.68
N LEU A 43 39.17 -25.42 9.95
CA LEU A 43 38.51 -25.64 8.66
C LEU A 43 36.98 -25.66 8.79
N TRP A 44 36.42 -26.36 9.79
CA TRP A 44 34.97 -26.36 10.04
C TRP A 44 34.43 -24.96 10.34
N VAL A 45 35.13 -24.18 11.17
CA VAL A 45 34.74 -22.80 11.48
C VAL A 45 34.80 -21.91 10.25
N LEU A 46 35.86 -22.01 9.44
CA LEU A 46 36.00 -21.25 8.21
C LEU A 46 34.93 -21.63 7.17
N THR A 47 34.64 -22.93 7.03
CA THR A 47 33.56 -23.41 6.14
C THR A 47 32.19 -22.95 6.63
N ALA A 48 31.90 -23.07 7.93
CA ALA A 48 30.64 -22.59 8.50
C ALA A 48 30.49 -21.07 8.29
N PHE A 49 31.55 -20.31 8.52
CA PHE A 49 31.56 -18.88 8.24
C PHE A 49 31.34 -18.58 6.75
N ALA A 50 32.01 -19.31 5.85
CA ALA A 50 31.84 -19.14 4.41
C ALA A 50 30.40 -19.46 3.97
N VAL A 51 29.79 -20.52 4.49
CA VAL A 51 28.39 -20.88 4.20
C VAL A 51 27.44 -19.80 4.70
N VAL A 52 27.60 -19.33 5.94
CA VAL A 52 26.78 -18.24 6.48
C VAL A 52 26.96 -16.96 5.67
N PHE A 53 28.18 -16.63 5.27
CA PHE A 53 28.47 -15.48 4.43
C PHE A 53 27.79 -15.58 3.06
N VAL A 54 27.89 -16.73 2.38
CA VAL A 54 27.23 -16.96 1.09
C VAL A 54 25.71 -16.86 1.22
N LEU A 55 25.12 -17.44 2.27
CA LEU A 55 23.68 -17.35 2.53
C LEU A 55 23.24 -15.91 2.79
N ALA A 56 24.02 -15.14 3.57
CA ALA A 56 23.73 -13.73 3.83
C ALA A 56 23.76 -12.91 2.52
N VAL A 57 24.78 -13.10 1.68
CA VAL A 57 24.86 -12.43 0.37
C VAL A 57 23.69 -12.84 -0.53
N ALA A 58 23.35 -14.13 -0.58
CA ALA A 58 22.23 -14.61 -1.38
C ALA A 58 20.89 -13.99 -0.94
N LEU A 59 20.67 -13.84 0.36
CA LEU A 59 19.48 -13.18 0.90
C LEU A 59 19.44 -11.70 0.53
N GLU A 60 20.55 -10.97 0.63
CA GLU A 60 20.57 -9.56 0.23
C GLU A 60 20.30 -9.38 -1.26
N VAL A 61 20.90 -10.23 -2.11
CA VAL A 61 20.62 -10.20 -3.56
C VAL A 61 19.16 -10.54 -3.84
N ALA A 62 18.57 -11.52 -3.15
CA ALA A 62 17.18 -11.92 -3.34
C ALA A 62 16.16 -10.84 -2.95
N ARG A 63 16.58 -9.83 -2.17
CA ARG A 63 15.75 -8.69 -1.76
C ARG A 63 15.79 -7.54 -2.76
N GLU A 64 16.73 -7.55 -3.70
CA GLU A 64 16.83 -6.49 -4.69
C GLU A 64 15.59 -6.44 -5.61
N PRO A 65 15.03 -5.25 -5.89
CA PRO A 65 13.87 -5.09 -6.76
C PRO A 65 14.01 -5.75 -8.13
N PHE A 66 15.24 -5.86 -8.65
CA PHE A 66 15.51 -6.49 -9.93
C PHE A 66 15.17 -8.00 -9.93
N VAL A 67 15.23 -8.69 -8.79
CA VAL A 67 14.90 -10.12 -8.71
C VAL A 67 13.40 -10.32 -8.88
N CYS A 68 12.59 -9.45 -8.28
CA CYS A 68 11.13 -9.51 -8.36
C CYS A 68 10.59 -9.38 -9.79
N GLN A 69 11.32 -8.68 -10.69
CA GLN A 69 10.89 -8.49 -12.08
C GLN A 69 10.84 -9.81 -12.88
N TYR A 70 11.56 -10.85 -12.45
CA TYR A 70 11.57 -12.15 -13.12
C TYR A 70 10.30 -12.96 -12.84
N CYS A 71 9.54 -12.61 -11.80
CA CYS A 71 8.17 -13.08 -11.64
C CYS A 71 7.28 -12.31 -12.63
N HIS A 72 6.84 -12.98 -13.70
CA HIS A 72 6.04 -12.37 -14.77
C HIS A 72 4.81 -11.57 -14.29
N MET A 73 4.15 -12.02 -13.22
CA MET A 73 2.99 -11.34 -12.62
C MET A 73 3.33 -9.99 -11.94
N VAL A 74 4.57 -9.83 -11.45
CA VAL A 74 5.02 -8.62 -10.72
C VAL A 74 5.75 -7.65 -11.66
N ARG A 75 6.08 -8.06 -12.88
CA ARG A 75 6.82 -7.23 -13.84
C ARG A 75 6.17 -5.86 -14.07
N GLY A 76 4.86 -5.83 -14.25
CA GLY A 76 4.13 -4.56 -14.44
C GLY A 76 4.22 -3.64 -13.21
N GLU A 77 4.20 -4.22 -12.01
CA GLU A 77 4.34 -3.48 -10.76
C GLU A 77 5.76 -2.94 -10.57
N TRP A 78 6.79 -3.69 -11.01
CA TRP A 78 8.18 -3.22 -11.04
C TRP A 78 8.37 -2.05 -12.00
N GLU A 79 7.78 -2.11 -13.21
CA GLU A 79 7.82 -1.02 -14.17
C GLU A 79 7.13 0.24 -13.61
N ALA A 80 5.98 0.07 -12.96
CA ALA A 80 5.25 1.15 -12.30
C ALA A 80 6.02 1.76 -11.12
N TRP A 81 6.64 0.93 -10.28
CA TRP A 81 7.49 1.38 -9.17
C TRP A 81 8.70 2.17 -9.66
N ARG A 82 9.36 1.69 -10.72
CA ARG A 82 10.54 2.35 -11.32
C ARG A 82 10.23 3.74 -11.85
N ALA A 83 9.00 3.97 -12.31
CA ALA A 83 8.51 5.28 -12.75
C ALA A 83 8.03 6.17 -11.58
N GLY A 84 7.85 5.60 -10.38
CA GLY A 84 7.28 6.26 -9.22
C GLY A 84 8.29 7.01 -8.34
N PRO A 85 7.79 7.72 -7.30
CA PRO A 85 8.61 8.47 -6.36
C PRO A 85 9.44 7.59 -5.42
N HIS A 86 9.04 6.33 -5.21
CA HIS A 86 9.71 5.37 -4.33
C HIS A 86 10.71 4.46 -5.05
N LYS A 87 11.14 4.78 -6.28
CA LYS A 87 12.06 3.97 -7.11
C LYS A 87 13.44 3.68 -6.49
N GLU A 88 13.79 4.35 -5.40
CA GLU A 88 15.04 4.14 -4.64
C GLU A 88 14.81 3.32 -3.35
N VAL A 89 13.56 2.98 -3.03
CA VAL A 89 13.18 2.16 -1.89
C VAL A 89 12.89 0.75 -2.39
N GLY A 90 13.56 -0.24 -1.81
CA GLY A 90 13.39 -1.64 -2.18
C GLY A 90 11.96 -2.15 -1.97
N CYS A 91 11.53 -3.11 -2.80
CA CYS A 91 10.18 -3.70 -2.73
C CYS A 91 9.89 -4.30 -1.35
N GLU A 92 10.91 -4.91 -0.75
CA GLU A 92 10.87 -5.54 0.56
C GLU A 92 10.54 -4.54 1.65
N SER A 93 10.98 -3.29 1.56
CA SER A 93 10.71 -2.27 2.58
C SER A 93 9.21 -1.95 2.73
N CYS A 94 8.38 -2.31 1.76
CA CYS A 94 6.92 -2.17 1.80
C CYS A 94 6.18 -3.51 1.89
N HIS A 95 6.63 -4.53 1.15
CA HIS A 95 5.92 -5.80 1.02
C HIS A 95 6.44 -6.91 1.95
N ILE A 96 7.63 -6.75 2.54
CA ILE A 96 8.28 -7.75 3.38
C ILE A 96 8.60 -7.13 4.74
N GLY A 97 8.07 -7.68 5.83
CA GLY A 97 8.38 -7.18 7.16
C GLY A 97 9.89 -7.21 7.46
N PRO A 98 10.40 -6.34 8.35
CA PRO A 98 11.82 -6.32 8.68
C PRO A 98 12.28 -7.61 9.36
N GLY A 99 13.55 -7.95 9.12
CA GLY A 99 14.24 -9.08 9.75
C GLY A 99 13.90 -10.45 9.16
N VAL A 100 14.53 -11.49 9.72
CA VAL A 100 14.44 -12.87 9.19
C VAL A 100 13.01 -13.41 9.21
N LEU A 101 12.22 -13.07 10.25
CA LEU A 101 10.85 -13.55 10.37
C LEU A 101 9.94 -12.99 9.26
N GLY A 102 10.10 -11.71 8.89
CA GLY A 102 9.33 -11.13 7.79
C GLY A 102 9.63 -11.79 6.45
N TYR A 103 10.90 -12.14 6.22
CA TYR A 103 11.31 -12.89 5.04
C TYR A 103 10.73 -14.32 5.01
N LEU A 104 10.66 -15.02 6.15
CA LEU A 104 10.04 -16.34 6.23
C LEU A 104 8.53 -16.31 5.92
N PHE A 105 7.81 -15.27 6.39
CA PHE A 105 6.41 -15.08 6.02
C PHE A 105 6.27 -14.82 4.52
N PHE A 106 7.11 -13.94 3.96
CA PHE A 106 7.13 -13.70 2.52
C PHE A 106 7.36 -14.98 1.71
N LEU A 107 8.30 -15.85 2.10
CA LEU A 107 8.51 -17.12 1.39
C LEU A 107 7.27 -18.02 1.41
N THR A 108 6.50 -17.98 2.50
CA THR A 108 5.25 -18.72 2.63
C THR A 108 4.20 -18.15 1.68
N ASP A 109 3.98 -16.83 1.71
CA ASP A 109 3.02 -16.13 0.85
C ASP A 109 3.39 -16.26 -0.64
N ALA A 110 4.68 -16.19 -0.97
CA ALA A 110 5.19 -16.37 -2.33
C ALA A 110 4.98 -17.81 -2.83
N SER A 111 5.08 -18.81 -1.95
CA SER A 111 4.82 -20.22 -2.30
C SER A 111 3.33 -20.46 -2.56
N VAL A 112 2.45 -19.82 -1.76
CA VAL A 112 1.00 -19.84 -1.99
C VAL A 112 0.65 -19.15 -3.30
N GLY A 113 1.17 -17.93 -3.53
CA GLY A 113 0.94 -17.21 -4.78
C GLY A 113 1.45 -17.95 -6.01
N LEU A 114 2.57 -18.68 -5.91
CA LEU A 114 3.04 -19.56 -6.98
C LEU A 114 2.07 -20.71 -7.25
N TYR A 115 1.56 -21.35 -6.19
CA TYR A 115 0.55 -22.41 -6.32
C TYR A 115 -0.72 -21.89 -6.99
N GLU A 116 -1.28 -20.78 -6.50
CA GLU A 116 -2.48 -20.12 -7.04
C GLU A 116 -2.29 -19.71 -8.51
N THR A 117 -1.10 -19.23 -8.87
CA THR A 117 -0.77 -18.90 -10.26
C THR A 117 -0.71 -20.15 -11.16
N ILE A 118 -0.15 -21.26 -10.66
CA ILE A 118 -0.06 -22.53 -11.40
C ILE A 118 -1.45 -23.15 -11.60
N THR A 119 -2.31 -23.10 -10.57
CA THR A 119 -3.68 -23.64 -10.63
C THR A 119 -4.66 -22.70 -11.33
N GLY A 120 -4.31 -21.42 -11.48
CA GLY A 120 -5.20 -20.37 -11.97
C GLY A 120 -6.25 -19.94 -10.95
N ASP A 121 -6.08 -20.31 -9.67
CA ASP A 121 -7.01 -20.03 -8.58
C ASP A 121 -6.56 -18.78 -7.80
N TYR A 122 -6.58 -17.62 -8.47
CA TYR A 122 -6.22 -16.33 -7.88
C TYR A 122 -7.30 -15.27 -8.12
N PRO A 123 -7.46 -14.30 -7.20
CA PRO A 123 -8.40 -13.21 -7.38
C PRO A 123 -7.95 -12.23 -8.48
N ASP A 124 -8.89 -11.80 -9.32
CA ASP A 124 -8.71 -10.73 -10.31
C ASP A 124 -9.70 -9.59 -10.01
N PRO A 125 -9.23 -8.35 -9.71
CA PRO A 125 -7.85 -7.91 -9.70
C PRO A 125 -7.04 -8.43 -8.50
N ILE A 126 -5.75 -8.70 -8.74
CA ILE A 126 -4.80 -9.04 -7.68
C ILE A 126 -4.61 -7.80 -6.80
N THR A 127 -4.90 -7.92 -5.51
CA THR A 127 -4.68 -6.84 -4.55
C THR A 127 -3.59 -7.24 -3.56
N SER A 128 -2.67 -6.33 -3.27
CA SER A 128 -1.64 -6.52 -2.25
C SER A 128 -1.96 -5.68 -1.02
N ASN A 129 -1.77 -6.25 0.16
CA ASN A 129 -2.01 -5.58 1.42
C ASN A 129 -0.69 -5.12 2.05
N VAL A 130 -0.38 -3.83 1.92
CA VAL A 130 0.74 -3.19 2.62
C VAL A 130 0.27 -2.63 3.97
N PRO A 131 0.77 -3.13 5.11
CA PRO A 131 0.35 -2.64 6.42
C PRO A 131 0.94 -1.26 6.71
N ARG A 132 0.18 -0.46 7.48
CA ARG A 132 0.52 0.93 7.83
C ARG A 132 1.92 1.10 8.42
N ARG A 133 2.40 0.11 9.18
CA ARG A 133 3.70 0.13 9.85
C ARG A 133 4.86 0.33 8.89
N GLU A 134 4.78 -0.23 7.68
CA GLU A 134 5.86 -0.12 6.70
C GLU A 134 5.94 1.31 6.15
N CYS A 135 4.79 1.96 5.92
CA CYS A 135 4.75 3.37 5.56
C CYS A 135 5.30 4.26 6.68
N LEU A 136 4.92 3.98 7.94
CA LEU A 136 5.32 4.78 9.10
C LEU A 136 6.79 4.59 9.51
N ALA A 137 7.47 3.54 9.02
CA ALA A 137 8.90 3.37 9.21
C ALA A 137 9.70 4.56 8.64
N CYS A 138 9.20 5.19 7.57
CA CYS A 138 9.79 6.38 6.96
C CYS A 138 8.93 7.65 7.15
N HIS A 139 7.60 7.50 7.29
CA HIS A 139 6.64 8.60 7.38
C HIS A 139 6.04 8.78 8.79
N GLU A 140 6.83 8.54 9.84
CA GLU A 140 6.36 8.58 11.24
C GLU A 140 5.66 9.90 11.60
N GLU A 141 6.20 11.02 11.12
CA GLU A 141 5.70 12.36 11.39
C GLU A 141 4.28 12.60 10.86
N THR A 142 3.84 11.85 9.85
CA THR A 142 2.50 11.94 9.27
C THR A 142 1.41 11.62 10.30
N ASN A 143 1.71 10.79 11.30
CA ASN A 143 0.76 10.44 12.37
C ASN A 143 0.72 11.48 13.51
N LYS A 144 1.73 12.35 13.62
CA LYS A 144 1.89 13.23 14.79
C LYS A 144 1.28 14.61 14.62
N LYS A 145 1.04 15.05 13.38
CA LYS A 145 0.60 16.41 13.06
C LYS A 145 -0.44 16.42 11.96
N THR A 146 -1.27 17.45 11.98
CA THR A 146 -2.08 17.84 10.84
C THR A 146 -1.15 18.38 9.75
N LEU A 147 -1.20 17.77 8.57
CA LEU A 147 -0.40 18.18 7.42
C LEU A 147 -1.27 19.00 6.47
N THR A 148 -0.69 20.06 5.90
CA THR A 148 -1.34 20.82 4.82
C THR A 148 -0.56 20.62 3.54
N VAL A 149 -1.15 19.92 2.58
CA VAL A 149 -0.59 19.70 1.24
C VAL A 149 -1.59 20.16 0.22
N GLY A 150 -1.17 20.96 -0.75
CA GLY A 150 -2.08 21.41 -1.80
C GLY A 150 -3.24 22.27 -1.30
N GLY A 151 -3.10 22.94 -0.15
CA GLY A 151 -4.19 23.72 0.46
C GLY A 151 -5.27 22.86 1.12
N ILE A 152 -5.01 21.56 1.29
CA ILE A 152 -5.85 20.61 2.04
C ILE A 152 -5.13 20.29 3.34
N LYS A 153 -5.76 20.55 4.48
CA LYS A 153 -5.30 20.12 5.80
C LYS A 153 -5.93 18.78 6.16
N VAL A 154 -5.11 17.82 6.56
CA VAL A 154 -5.54 16.46 6.95
C VAL A 154 -4.82 16.03 8.21
N SER A 155 -5.58 15.49 9.16
CA SER A 155 -5.03 14.74 10.30
C SER A 155 -5.20 13.25 10.04
N HIS A 156 -4.09 12.52 10.07
CA HIS A 156 -4.12 11.07 9.86
C HIS A 156 -4.46 10.29 11.14
N LYS A 157 -4.33 10.92 12.31
CA LYS A 157 -4.52 10.28 13.62
C LYS A 157 -5.93 9.70 13.79
N GLU A 158 -6.96 10.47 13.44
CA GLU A 158 -8.36 10.06 13.57
C GLU A 158 -8.69 8.97 12.55
N MET A 159 -8.22 9.12 11.31
CA MET A 159 -8.36 8.11 10.25
C MET A 159 -7.75 6.77 10.67
N PHE A 160 -6.59 6.84 11.31
CA PHE A 160 -5.87 5.69 11.81
C PHE A 160 -6.56 5.00 12.99
N SER A 161 -7.23 5.79 13.83
CA SER A 161 -8.06 5.29 14.94
C SER A 161 -9.34 4.63 14.42
N ALA A 162 -9.85 5.06 13.26
CA ALA A 162 -10.94 4.42 12.53
C ALA A 162 -10.51 3.17 11.73
N GLY A 163 -9.26 2.73 11.85
CA GLY A 163 -8.76 1.52 11.19
C GLY A 163 -8.28 1.71 9.74
N LEU A 164 -8.30 2.94 9.20
CA LEU A 164 -7.88 3.20 7.82
C LEU A 164 -6.36 3.04 7.63
N ARG A 165 -5.97 2.40 6.53
CA ARG A 165 -4.59 2.25 6.06
C ARG A 165 -4.24 3.39 5.11
N CYS A 166 -2.94 3.63 4.92
CA CYS A 166 -2.46 4.63 3.98
C CYS A 166 -3.05 4.41 2.57
N THR A 167 -3.03 3.15 2.11
CA THR A 167 -3.50 2.72 0.79
C THR A 167 -5.02 2.80 0.59
N ASN A 168 -5.82 3.04 1.64
CA ASN A 168 -7.26 3.29 1.44
C ASN A 168 -7.53 4.61 0.70
N CYS A 169 -6.58 5.54 0.75
CA CYS A 169 -6.64 6.85 0.11
C CYS A 169 -5.44 7.09 -0.83
N HIS A 170 -4.26 6.57 -0.49
CA HIS A 170 -3.01 6.66 -1.25
C HIS A 170 -2.72 5.35 -1.99
N ALA A 171 -3.67 4.91 -2.83
CA ALA A 171 -3.73 3.54 -3.35
C ALA A 171 -2.55 3.18 -4.29
N ALA A 172 -2.14 4.07 -5.20
CA ALA A 172 -1.01 3.81 -6.11
C ALA A 172 0.26 4.59 -5.78
N THR A 173 0.53 4.81 -4.49
CA THR A 173 1.80 5.41 -4.06
C THR A 173 3.02 4.54 -4.38
N GLY A 174 2.85 3.21 -4.39
CA GLY A 174 3.89 2.25 -4.77
C GLY A 174 3.98 2.00 -6.28
N HIS A 175 2.83 1.94 -6.97
CA HIS A 175 2.74 1.49 -8.37
C HIS A 175 1.85 2.43 -9.23
N PRO A 176 2.25 3.70 -9.45
CA PRO A 176 1.41 4.74 -10.05
C PRO A 176 1.00 4.51 -11.51
N ALA A 177 1.77 3.76 -12.31
CA ALA A 177 1.49 3.57 -13.74
C ALA A 177 0.34 2.58 -14.02
N LYS A 178 -0.12 1.83 -13.01
CA LYS A 178 -1.19 0.82 -13.12
C LYS A 178 -2.56 1.36 -12.69
N SER A 179 -2.62 2.53 -12.06
CA SER A 179 -3.87 3.13 -11.58
C SER A 179 -4.56 3.97 -12.66
N ASN A 180 -5.09 3.32 -13.68
CA ASN A 180 -6.01 3.95 -14.64
C ASN A 180 -7.44 4.08 -14.08
N VAL A 181 -7.71 3.60 -12.87
CA VAL A 181 -8.99 3.77 -12.17
C VAL A 181 -8.96 5.04 -11.31
N PHE A 182 -10.01 5.86 -11.39
CA PHE A 182 -10.16 7.12 -10.63
C PHE A 182 -9.89 6.93 -9.12
N PHE A 183 -10.20 5.77 -8.56
CA PHE A 183 -10.01 5.44 -7.13
C PHE A 183 -8.60 4.96 -6.75
N GLN A 184 -7.73 4.72 -7.73
CA GLN A 184 -6.40 4.16 -7.49
C GLN A 184 -5.29 5.20 -7.59
N GLN A 185 -5.57 6.50 -7.63
CA GLN A 185 -4.52 7.52 -7.80
C GLN A 185 -3.51 7.52 -6.63
N ALA A 186 -2.28 7.95 -6.91
CA ALA A 186 -1.24 8.14 -5.89
C ALA A 186 -1.61 9.25 -4.88
N THR A 187 -2.46 10.19 -5.30
CA THR A 187 -3.04 11.24 -4.46
C THR A 187 -4.52 10.94 -4.16
N PRO A 188 -4.97 11.19 -2.93
CA PRO A 188 -6.34 10.91 -2.54
C PRO A 188 -7.27 11.90 -3.21
N GLN A 189 -8.36 11.38 -3.76
CA GLN A 189 -9.43 12.20 -4.30
C GLN A 189 -10.38 12.63 -3.18
N MET A 190 -11.01 13.81 -3.33
CA MET A 190 -11.98 14.31 -2.35
C MET A 190 -13.14 13.32 -2.10
N GLU A 191 -13.51 12.56 -3.13
CA GLU A 191 -14.44 11.45 -3.08
C GLU A 191 -14.09 10.40 -2.01
N SER A 192 -12.81 10.03 -1.88
CA SER A 192 -12.36 9.08 -0.87
C SER A 192 -12.59 9.57 0.57
N CYS A 193 -12.68 10.88 0.78
CA CYS A 193 -12.96 11.51 2.06
C CYS A 193 -14.47 11.71 2.29
N ALA A 194 -15.17 12.21 1.27
CA ALA A 194 -16.57 12.63 1.35
C ALA A 194 -17.56 11.46 1.28
N GLN A 195 -17.18 10.35 0.63
CA GLN A 195 -18.11 9.26 0.31
C GLN A 195 -17.87 7.97 1.08
N ARG A 196 -16.71 7.79 1.72
CA ARG A 196 -16.42 6.60 2.55
C ARG A 196 -17.04 6.68 3.95
N ASP A 197 -18.30 7.11 4.03
CA ASP A 197 -19.10 7.20 5.27
C ASP A 197 -18.57 8.14 6.37
N CYS A 198 -17.47 8.86 6.15
CA CYS A 198 -16.88 9.71 7.18
C CYS A 198 -17.30 11.18 6.98
N HIS A 199 -16.79 11.89 5.98
CA HIS A 199 -17.10 13.32 5.78
C HIS A 199 -18.39 13.55 4.97
N ASN A 200 -19.49 12.99 5.43
CA ASN A 200 -20.81 13.07 4.81
C ASN A 200 -21.73 14.13 5.48
N GLY A 201 -21.24 14.84 6.49
CA GLY A 201 -22.02 15.82 7.26
C GLY A 201 -22.84 15.23 8.41
N LYS A 202 -22.91 13.90 8.51
CA LYS A 202 -23.53 13.16 9.61
C LYS A 202 -22.46 12.60 10.56
N ASP A 203 -21.49 11.87 10.02
CA ASP A 203 -20.47 11.14 10.80
C ASP A 203 -19.20 11.98 11.01
N ALA A 204 -18.90 12.91 10.09
CA ALA A 204 -17.88 13.94 10.24
C ALA A 204 -18.24 15.21 9.44
N PRO A 205 -17.72 16.39 9.84
CA PRO A 205 -18.01 17.65 9.17
C PRO A 205 -17.55 17.63 7.71
N ASN A 206 -18.40 18.08 6.79
CA ASN A 206 -18.14 18.15 5.35
C ASN A 206 -18.07 19.58 4.82
N GLY A 207 -18.09 20.58 5.70
CA GLY A 207 -17.95 21.99 5.30
C GLY A 207 -16.58 22.24 4.67
N CYS A 208 -16.53 23.05 3.60
CA CYS A 208 -15.34 23.20 2.77
C CYS A 208 -14.08 23.58 3.58
N GLY A 209 -14.21 24.47 4.57
CA GLY A 209 -13.11 24.93 5.43
C GLY A 209 -12.59 23.90 6.44
N THR A 210 -13.26 22.74 6.54
CA THR A 210 -12.79 21.60 7.34
C THR A 210 -11.49 21.07 6.79
N CYS A 211 -11.38 20.98 5.46
CA CYS A 211 -10.21 20.45 4.77
C CYS A 211 -9.49 21.55 3.99
N HIS A 212 -10.20 22.46 3.32
CA HIS A 212 -9.58 23.48 2.49
C HIS A 212 -9.11 24.69 3.32
N THR A 213 -7.83 25.06 3.18
CA THR A 213 -7.28 26.30 3.75
C THR A 213 -7.48 27.50 2.85
N GLN A 214 -7.88 27.29 1.60
CA GLN A 214 -8.14 28.31 0.58
C GLN A 214 -9.29 27.85 -0.32
N ASN A 215 -9.90 28.78 -1.07
CA ASN A 215 -10.92 28.43 -2.03
C ASN A 215 -10.36 27.46 -3.11
N PRO A 216 -10.87 26.22 -3.23
CA PRO A 216 -10.34 25.25 -4.17
C PRO A 216 -10.58 25.63 -5.63
N GLN A 217 -11.65 26.36 -5.94
CA GLN A 217 -11.94 26.85 -7.30
C GLN A 217 -10.94 27.93 -7.75
N ALA A 218 -10.52 28.81 -6.83
CA ALA A 218 -9.52 29.83 -7.12
C ALA A 218 -8.11 29.23 -7.38
N ARG A 219 -7.77 28.13 -6.71
CA ARG A 219 -6.49 27.43 -6.91
C ARG A 219 -6.39 26.75 -8.29
N ALA A 220 -7.52 26.32 -8.85
CA ALA A 220 -7.59 25.74 -10.18
C ALA A 220 -7.57 26.78 -11.32
N GLY A 221 -7.54 28.09 -10.99
CA GLY A 221 -7.73 29.16 -11.98
C GLY A 221 -9.14 29.16 -12.59
N LEU A 222 -10.12 28.56 -11.89
CA LEU A 222 -11.50 28.37 -12.32
C LEU A 222 -12.43 29.36 -11.59
N ASP A 223 -12.03 30.62 -11.54
CA ASP A 223 -12.77 31.73 -10.93
C ASP A 223 -14.12 31.97 -11.63
N LYS A 224 -14.30 31.35 -12.81
CA LYS A 224 -15.54 31.21 -13.55
C LYS A 224 -15.76 29.72 -13.87
N PRO A 225 -17.02 29.24 -13.91
CA PRO A 225 -17.29 27.87 -14.36
C PRO A 225 -16.79 27.73 -15.80
N VAL A 226 -15.72 26.96 -15.99
CA VAL A 226 -15.27 26.57 -17.32
C VAL A 226 -16.20 25.45 -17.77
N ALA A 227 -17.13 25.79 -18.66
CA ALA A 227 -17.78 24.78 -19.48
C ALA A 227 -16.68 24.01 -20.23
N GLY A 228 -16.61 22.68 -20.07
CA GLY A 228 -15.62 21.85 -20.78
C GLY A 228 -14.37 21.43 -19.99
N SER A 229 -14.35 21.48 -18.65
CA SER A 229 -13.22 20.91 -17.87
C SER A 229 -13.09 19.37 -17.95
N HIS A 230 -13.87 18.73 -18.83
CA HIS A 230 -13.86 17.30 -19.15
C HIS A 230 -13.67 17.06 -20.66
N ASP A 231 -13.07 18.01 -21.40
CA ASP A 231 -12.73 17.86 -22.83
C ASP A 231 -11.55 16.90 -23.10
N ILE A 232 -10.97 16.32 -22.05
CA ILE A 232 -10.17 15.11 -22.16
C ILE A 232 -11.19 13.97 -22.19
N GLU A 233 -11.18 13.11 -23.21
CA GLU A 233 -11.91 11.84 -23.19
C GLU A 233 -11.42 11.02 -21.98
N VAL A 234 -12.02 11.25 -20.82
CA VAL A 234 -11.81 10.44 -19.63
C VAL A 234 -12.88 9.35 -19.73
N ASP A 235 -12.48 8.15 -20.12
CA ASP A 235 -13.32 6.97 -19.98
C ASP A 235 -13.53 6.73 -18.48
N PHE A 236 -14.67 7.17 -17.96
CA PHE A 236 -15.04 7.01 -16.56
C PHE A 236 -15.48 5.57 -16.22
N GLY A 237 -15.48 4.65 -17.19
CA GLY A 237 -16.18 3.37 -17.05
C GLY A 237 -17.64 3.58 -16.67
N THR A 238 -18.29 2.57 -16.11
CA THR A 238 -19.58 2.74 -15.43
C THR A 238 -19.41 3.62 -14.20
N ILE A 239 -19.96 4.83 -14.21
CA ILE A 239 -20.07 5.69 -13.03
C ILE A 239 -21.04 5.02 -12.05
N GLU A 240 -20.52 4.21 -11.13
CA GLU A 240 -21.34 3.51 -10.13
C GLU A 240 -21.97 4.48 -9.12
N ASN A 241 -21.44 5.70 -8.96
CA ASN A 241 -21.95 6.66 -7.98
C ASN A 241 -21.86 8.14 -8.42
N VAL A 242 -22.93 8.62 -9.07
CA VAL A 242 -23.07 10.04 -9.49
C VAL A 242 -23.22 11.01 -8.29
N ALA A 243 -23.58 10.50 -7.09
CA ALA A 243 -23.77 11.35 -5.92
C ALA A 243 -22.46 12.02 -5.45
N ALA A 244 -21.34 11.39 -5.77
CA ALA A 244 -19.98 11.91 -5.64
C ALA A 244 -19.83 13.37 -6.06
N CYS A 245 -20.30 13.66 -7.28
CA CYS A 245 -20.14 14.93 -7.96
C CYS A 245 -20.96 16.04 -7.27
N GLY A 246 -22.10 15.68 -6.68
CA GLY A 246 -23.01 16.59 -5.97
C GLY A 246 -22.45 17.17 -4.68
N THR A 247 -21.34 16.60 -4.17
CA THR A 247 -20.60 17.14 -3.02
C THR A 247 -19.98 18.50 -3.35
N CYS A 248 -19.57 18.71 -4.60
CA CYS A 248 -18.85 19.90 -5.06
C CYS A 248 -19.59 20.69 -6.14
N HIS A 249 -20.40 20.03 -6.97
CA HIS A 249 -21.15 20.65 -8.06
C HIS A 249 -22.62 20.83 -7.71
N LYS A 250 -23.21 21.97 -8.10
CA LYS A 250 -24.66 22.19 -7.99
C LYS A 250 -25.39 21.28 -8.97
N ARG A 251 -26.60 20.82 -8.64
CA ARG A 251 -27.45 19.98 -9.53
C ARG A 251 -27.63 20.54 -10.95
N ARG A 252 -27.58 21.87 -11.09
CA ARG A 252 -27.62 22.56 -12.38
C ARG A 252 -26.47 22.15 -13.31
N PHE A 253 -25.28 21.87 -12.78
CA PHE A 253 -24.13 21.40 -13.57
C PHE A 253 -24.48 20.13 -14.35
N CYS A 254 -25.14 19.15 -13.70
CA CYS A 254 -25.59 17.94 -14.37
C CYS A 254 -26.65 18.26 -15.43
N ALA A 255 -27.61 19.13 -15.10
CA ALA A 255 -28.68 19.52 -16.03
C ALA A 255 -28.19 20.33 -17.25
N ASP A 256 -27.11 21.10 -17.13
CA ASP A 256 -26.58 21.92 -18.22
C ASP A 256 -26.01 21.05 -19.36
N CYS A 257 -25.47 19.86 -19.06
CA CYS A 257 -25.01 18.89 -20.07
C CYS A 257 -26.04 17.79 -20.37
N HIS A 258 -26.73 17.24 -19.36
CA HIS A 258 -27.70 16.16 -19.53
C HIS A 258 -29.09 16.64 -19.94
N GLY A 259 -29.36 17.95 -19.91
CA GLY A 259 -30.65 18.54 -20.29
C GLY A 259 -31.78 18.32 -19.28
N LEU A 260 -31.52 17.65 -18.15
CA LEU A 260 -32.51 17.33 -17.12
C LEU A 260 -31.86 17.19 -15.73
N GLU A 261 -32.60 17.50 -14.65
CA GLU A 261 -32.09 17.42 -13.26
C GLU A 261 -31.79 15.96 -12.86
N LEU A 262 -30.59 15.68 -12.36
CA LEU A 262 -30.17 14.37 -11.86
C LEU A 262 -29.51 14.46 -10.47
N PRO A 263 -29.70 13.46 -9.57
CA PRO A 263 -30.73 12.42 -9.65
C PRO A 263 -32.14 13.04 -9.62
N HIS A 264 -33.11 12.44 -10.32
CA HIS A 264 -34.46 12.99 -10.39
C HIS A 264 -35.08 13.14 -9.00
N PRO A 265 -35.81 14.24 -8.73
CA PRO A 265 -36.62 14.34 -7.52
C PRO A 265 -37.60 13.17 -7.41
N ALA A 266 -37.93 12.70 -6.20
CA ALA A 266 -38.86 11.59 -6.02
C ALA A 266 -40.23 11.82 -6.70
N ALA A 267 -40.68 13.09 -6.76
CA ALA A 267 -41.92 13.48 -7.43
C ALA A 267 -41.84 13.39 -8.97
N PHE A 268 -40.65 13.27 -9.55
CA PHE A 268 -40.43 13.28 -11.00
C PHE A 268 -41.26 12.20 -11.68
N ILE A 269 -41.31 10.97 -11.15
CA ILE A 269 -42.09 9.86 -11.73
C ILE A 269 -43.56 10.25 -11.92
N ALA A 270 -44.16 10.98 -10.97
CA ALA A 270 -45.56 11.41 -11.07
C ALA A 270 -45.79 12.54 -12.07
N THR A 271 -44.75 13.30 -12.44
CA THR A 271 -44.89 14.54 -13.25
C THR A 271 -44.05 14.55 -14.53
N HIS A 272 -43.27 13.49 -14.80
CA HIS A 272 -42.29 13.47 -15.88
C HIS A 272 -42.91 13.57 -17.28
N PHE A 273 -44.18 13.16 -17.43
CA PHE A 273 -44.94 13.33 -18.68
C PHE A 273 -44.99 14.79 -19.15
N ASN A 274 -45.02 15.76 -18.23
CA ASN A 274 -45.03 17.20 -18.56
C ASN A 274 -43.74 17.67 -19.26
N PHE A 275 -42.67 16.89 -19.16
CA PHE A 275 -41.36 17.21 -19.72
C PHE A 275 -41.17 16.61 -21.12
N ILE A 276 -41.99 15.63 -21.53
CA ILE A 276 -41.89 15.00 -22.87
C ILE A 276 -42.15 16.02 -23.96
N ASP A 277 -43.20 16.84 -23.84
CA ASP A 277 -43.56 17.85 -24.84
C ASP A 277 -42.54 19.00 -24.95
N ARG A 278 -41.76 19.23 -23.88
CA ARG A 278 -40.78 20.33 -23.81
C ARG A 278 -39.36 19.91 -24.18
N LEU A 279 -38.94 18.70 -23.78
CA LEU A 279 -37.56 18.23 -23.90
C LEU A 279 -37.39 17.18 -25.01
N GLY A 280 -38.50 16.61 -25.50
CA GLY A 280 -38.52 15.63 -26.56
C GLY A 280 -38.17 14.21 -26.07
N PRO A 281 -38.74 13.17 -26.72
CA PRO A 281 -38.56 11.77 -26.30
C PRO A 281 -37.13 11.25 -26.46
N ALA A 282 -36.35 11.85 -27.36
CA ALA A 282 -34.96 11.47 -27.62
C ALA A 282 -34.03 11.72 -26.42
N LEU A 283 -34.35 12.69 -25.55
CA LEU A 283 -33.56 12.93 -24.34
C LEU A 283 -33.72 11.78 -23.33
N CYS A 284 -34.96 11.29 -23.17
CA CYS A 284 -35.31 10.22 -22.24
C CYS A 284 -34.77 8.86 -22.71
N ALA A 285 -34.78 8.62 -24.02
CA ALA A 285 -34.27 7.39 -24.65
C ALA A 285 -32.74 7.20 -24.53
N LYS A 286 -32.00 8.20 -24.06
CA LYS A 286 -30.54 8.08 -23.80
C LYS A 286 -30.22 7.20 -22.59
N CYS A 287 -31.17 7.08 -21.65
CA CYS A 287 -30.97 6.35 -20.39
C CYS A 287 -32.06 5.32 -20.12
N HIS A 288 -33.25 5.49 -20.71
CA HIS A 288 -34.30 4.48 -20.71
C HIS A 288 -34.24 3.71 -22.03
N ASP A 289 -34.24 2.37 -21.94
CA ASP A 289 -34.11 1.42 -23.06
C ASP A 289 -35.36 1.41 -23.94
N ASN A 290 -35.63 2.56 -24.55
CA ASN A 290 -36.77 2.83 -25.40
C ASN A 290 -36.37 2.54 -26.83
N ASP A 291 -36.31 1.26 -27.20
CA ASP A 291 -36.20 0.85 -28.59
C ASP A 291 -37.32 1.53 -29.40
N PRO A 292 -37.01 2.51 -30.27
CA PRO A 292 -38.03 3.20 -31.06
C PRO A 292 -38.66 2.28 -32.12
N ALA A 293 -38.09 1.09 -32.36
CA ALA A 293 -38.63 0.09 -33.27
C ALA A 293 -39.68 -0.83 -32.64
N THR A 294 -39.91 -0.76 -31.32
CA THR A 294 -41.02 -1.48 -30.67
C THR A 294 -42.05 -0.52 -30.08
N PRO A 295 -43.36 -0.85 -30.10
CA PRO A 295 -44.42 0.06 -29.67
C PRO A 295 -44.46 0.38 -28.17
N ARG A 296 -43.41 0.10 -27.38
CA ARG A 296 -43.48 0.01 -25.91
C ARG A 296 -42.57 0.97 -25.12
N GLY A 297 -41.98 1.99 -25.74
CA GLY A 297 -41.03 2.89 -25.06
C GLY A 297 -41.64 4.06 -24.26
N CYS A 298 -42.90 4.44 -24.50
CA CYS A 298 -43.55 5.56 -23.79
C CYS A 298 -45.04 5.33 -23.53
N PHE A 299 -45.74 4.77 -24.52
CA PHE A 299 -47.11 4.27 -24.41
C PHE A 299 -47.06 2.75 -24.62
N GLU A 300 -47.83 1.95 -23.86
CA GLU A 300 -47.92 0.48 -23.97
C GLU A 300 -46.71 -0.33 -23.45
N GLY A 301 -45.79 0.31 -22.71
CA GLY A 301 -44.69 -0.34 -21.98
C GLY A 301 -45.05 -0.77 -20.54
N GLU A 302 -44.12 -1.44 -19.85
CA GLU A 302 -44.33 -2.01 -18.50
C GLU A 302 -44.75 -0.97 -17.44
N CYS A 303 -44.39 0.30 -17.62
CA CYS A 303 -44.73 1.39 -16.71
C CYS A 303 -46.00 2.18 -17.08
N HIS A 304 -46.51 2.06 -18.32
CA HIS A 304 -47.74 2.72 -18.81
C HIS A 304 -48.62 1.76 -19.64
N PRO A 305 -49.21 0.73 -19.02
CA PRO A 305 -50.17 -0.15 -19.69
C PRO A 305 -51.49 0.60 -19.97
N ARG A 306 -52.11 0.36 -21.14
CA ARG A 306 -53.52 0.77 -21.34
C ARG A 306 -54.37 -0.02 -20.34
N GLU A 307 -55.19 0.66 -19.54
CA GLU A 307 -56.29 -0.02 -18.85
C GLU A 307 -57.12 -0.80 -19.89
N PRO A 308 -57.64 -1.99 -19.54
CA PRO A 308 -58.46 -2.74 -20.48
C PRO A 308 -59.72 -1.91 -20.76
N SER A 309 -59.88 -1.50 -22.02
CA SER A 309 -61.13 -0.90 -22.49
C SER A 309 -62.29 -1.83 -22.15
N ARG A 310 -63.30 -1.30 -21.46
CA ARG A 310 -64.62 -1.93 -21.31
C ARG A 310 -65.25 -2.23 -22.66
#